data_AF-A0A3N5WGD0-F1
#
_entry.id   AF-A0A3N5WGD0-F1
#
_cell.length_a   1.000
_cell.length_b   1.000
_cell.length_c   1.000
_cell.angle_alpha   90.00
_cell.angle_beta   90.00
_cell.angle_gamma   90.00
#
_symmetry.space_group_name_H-M   'P 1'
#
loop_
_entity.id
_entity.type
_entity.pdbx_description
1 polymer ?
#
loop_
_entity_poly.entity_id
_entity_poly.type
_entity_poly.pdbx_seq_one_letter_code
_entity_poly.pdbx_strand_id
1 'polypeptide(L)'
;HDYRVMRADRGFFCLPEVDIKIPLAPGMNSLIKCRLSPTVFRDAVLTGKRIGGLEAKSLAIVDEAAPPDQVLPKAMELAAGLAAKDRKIFGTLKREMYREPIDLLERGVVDWGAFEGKS
;
A
#
# COMPACT_ATOMS: atom_id res chain seq x y z
N HIS A 1 4.47 -0.05 -6.92
CA HIS A 1 5.37 -1.23 -6.93
C HIS A 1 4.56 -2.50 -6.81
N ASP A 2 4.99 -3.57 -7.48
CA ASP A 2 4.29 -4.87 -7.46
C ASP A 2 4.62 -5.62 -6.16
N TYR A 3 5.91 -5.78 -5.90
CA TYR A 3 6.44 -6.36 -4.66
C TYR A 3 7.12 -5.29 -3.81
N ARG A 4 7.14 -5.49 -2.49
CA ARG A 4 7.62 -4.55 -1.48
C ARG A 4 8.59 -5.25 -0.54
N VAL A 5 9.78 -4.70 -0.39
CA VAL A 5 10.76 -5.15 0.61
C VAL A 5 10.97 -4.02 1.61
N MET A 6 10.93 -4.34 2.90
CA MET A 6 11.14 -3.38 3.98
C MET A 6 12.27 -3.85 4.90
N ARG A 7 12.93 -2.91 5.57
CA ARG A 7 13.86 -3.24 6.65
C ARG A 7 13.14 -3.94 7.80
N ALA A 8 13.70 -5.02 8.31
CA ALA A 8 13.14 -5.75 9.45
C ALA A 8 13.26 -4.96 10.77
N ASP A 9 14.33 -4.18 10.93
CA ASP A 9 14.75 -3.57 12.19
C ASP A 9 14.35 -2.09 12.35
N ARG A 10 14.01 -1.40 11.25
CA ARG A 10 13.79 0.04 11.25
C ARG A 10 12.71 0.47 10.26
N GLY A 11 11.95 1.49 10.66
CA GLY A 11 10.85 2.04 9.87
C GLY A 11 9.52 1.38 10.24
N PHE A 12 8.42 1.99 9.80
CA PHE A 12 7.09 1.47 10.02
C PHE A 12 6.17 1.85 8.85
N PHE A 13 5.18 1.00 8.60
CA PHE A 13 3.99 1.34 7.82
C PHE A 13 2.90 1.85 8.79
N CYS A 14 2.25 2.96 8.47
CA CYS A 14 1.24 3.60 9.31
C CYS A 14 0.31 4.44 8.44
N LEU A 15 -0.97 4.47 8.81
CA LEU A 15 -2.02 5.31 8.22
C LEU A 15 -2.57 6.22 9.33
N PRO A 16 -1.92 7.37 9.59
CA PRO A 16 -2.17 8.20 10.77
C PRO A 16 -3.37 9.15 10.61
N GLU A 17 -4.16 9.02 9.54
CA GLU A 17 -5.27 9.90 9.19
C GLU A 17 -6.24 10.12 10.35
N VAL A 18 -6.53 9.06 11.13
CA VAL A 18 -7.38 9.10 12.33
C VAL A 18 -6.79 9.98 13.44
N ASP A 19 -5.47 9.98 13.61
CA ASP A 19 -4.77 10.73 14.65
C ASP A 19 -4.64 12.21 14.28
N ILE A 20 -4.39 12.50 12.99
CA ILE A 20 -4.19 13.86 12.47
C ILE A 20 -5.49 14.52 11.97
N LYS A 21 -6.63 13.83 12.12
CA LYS A 21 -7.98 14.34 11.81
C LYS A 21 -8.15 14.79 10.36
N ILE A 22 -7.55 14.06 9.43
CA ILE A 22 -7.77 14.27 8.00
C ILE A 22 -8.40 13.02 7.40
N PRO A 23 -9.37 13.15 6.48
CA PRO A 23 -9.94 11.99 5.82
C PRO A 23 -8.96 11.39 4.82
N LEU A 24 -9.01 10.06 4.69
CA LEU A 24 -8.33 9.36 3.63
C LEU A 24 -9.07 9.60 2.31
N ALA A 25 -8.40 10.21 1.32
CA ALA A 25 -9.00 10.50 0.03
C ALA A 25 -9.57 9.23 -0.65
N PRO A 26 -10.69 9.30 -1.39
CA PRO A 26 -11.32 8.12 -2.01
C PRO A 26 -10.36 7.27 -2.86
N GLY A 27 -9.50 7.92 -3.67
CA GLY A 27 -8.49 7.21 -4.47
C GLY A 27 -7.42 6.52 -3.62
N MET A 28 -6.94 7.17 -2.56
CA MET A 28 -6.02 6.55 -1.59
C MET A 28 -6.67 5.38 -0.86
N ASN A 29 -7.93 5.54 -0.44
CA ASN A 29 -8.70 4.50 0.22
C ASN A 29 -8.84 3.25 -0.66
N SER A 30 -9.25 3.43 -1.92
CA SER A 30 -9.33 2.34 -2.88
C SER A 30 -7.98 1.67 -3.11
N LEU A 31 -6.91 2.45 -3.29
CA LEU A 31 -5.56 1.91 -3.46
C LEU A 31 -5.12 1.04 -2.28
N ILE A 32 -5.30 1.52 -1.05
CA ILE A 32 -4.89 0.79 0.16
C ILE A 32 -5.75 -0.46 0.33
N LYS A 33 -7.06 -0.36 0.13
CA LYS A 33 -8.00 -1.48 0.19
C LYS A 33 -7.67 -2.58 -0.83
N CYS A 34 -7.19 -2.23 -2.03
CA CYS A 34 -6.72 -3.21 -3.01
C CYS A 34 -5.40 -3.90 -2.62
N ARG A 35 -4.64 -3.35 -1.65
CA ARG A 35 -3.32 -3.86 -1.26
C ARG A 35 -3.28 -4.59 0.07
N LEU A 36 -4.28 -4.38 0.92
CA LEU A 36 -4.36 -4.95 2.25
C LEU A 36 -5.53 -5.93 2.34
N SER A 37 -5.42 -6.95 3.18
CA SER A 37 -6.58 -7.76 3.53
C SER A 37 -7.62 -6.89 4.26
N PRO A 38 -8.93 -7.20 4.20
CA PRO A 38 -9.96 -6.38 4.84
C PRO A 38 -9.71 -6.12 6.33
N THR A 39 -9.21 -7.12 7.06
CA THR A 39 -8.88 -7.01 8.49
C THR A 39 -7.71 -6.07 8.72
N VAL A 40 -6.62 -6.24 7.97
CA VAL A 40 -5.41 -5.40 8.11
C VAL A 40 -5.72 -3.96 7.70
N PHE A 41 -6.54 -3.77 6.67
CA PHE A 41 -7.01 -2.45 6.24
C PHE A 41 -7.79 -1.74 7.35
N ARG A 42 -8.81 -2.40 7.91
CA ARG A 42 -9.61 -1.86 9.02
C ARG A 42 -8.72 -1.47 10.19
N ASP A 43 -7.85 -2.37 10.63
CA ASP A 43 -7.01 -2.14 11.80
C ASP A 43 -6.01 -1.00 11.54
N ALA A 44 -5.38 -0.96 10.36
CA ALA A 44 -4.44 0.12 10.02
C ALA A 44 -5.11 1.50 10.01
N VAL A 45 -6.27 1.64 9.36
CA VAL A 45 -6.96 2.93 9.20
C VAL A 45 -7.63 3.40 10.50
N LEU A 46 -8.24 2.49 11.27
CA LEU A 46 -8.98 2.88 12.47
C LEU A 46 -8.09 3.06 13.71
N THR A 47 -6.89 2.49 13.72
CA THR A 47 -5.99 2.56 14.90
C THR A 47 -4.81 3.49 14.72
N GLY A 48 -4.44 3.87 13.48
CA GLY A 48 -3.21 4.62 13.23
C GLY A 48 -1.93 3.88 13.63
N LYS A 49 -2.01 2.58 13.93
CA LYS A 49 -0.88 1.83 14.50
C LYS A 49 0.34 1.86 13.56
N ARG A 50 1.52 2.04 14.16
CA ARG A 50 2.81 1.84 13.49
C ARG A 50 3.14 0.34 13.42
N ILE A 51 3.29 -0.17 12.20
CA ILE A 51 3.56 -1.59 11.93
C ILE A 51 5.02 -1.72 11.47
N GLY A 52 5.84 -2.40 12.28
CA GLY A 52 7.26 -2.63 11.99
C GLY A 52 7.49 -3.67 10.88
N GLY A 53 8.73 -3.81 10.39
CA GLY A 53 9.03 -4.63 9.21
C GLY A 53 8.61 -6.11 9.32
N LEU A 54 8.94 -6.77 10.43
CA LEU A 54 8.58 -8.18 10.64
C LEU A 54 7.06 -8.39 10.74
N GLU A 55 6.37 -7.48 11.42
CA GLU A 55 4.90 -7.50 11.51
C GLU A 55 4.26 -7.18 10.15
N ALA A 56 4.83 -6.24 9.40
CA ALA A 56 4.36 -5.91 8.06
C ALA A 56 4.47 -7.13 7.13
N LYS A 57 5.51 -7.96 7.26
CA LYS A 57 5.65 -9.22 6.51
C LYS A 57 4.63 -10.26 6.98
N SER A 58 4.42 -10.43 8.29
CA SER A 58 3.43 -11.40 8.80
C SER A 58 1.98 -11.04 8.40
N LEU A 59 1.69 -9.74 8.27
CA LEU A 59 0.39 -9.22 7.81
C LEU A 59 0.27 -9.11 6.27
N ALA A 60 1.29 -9.54 5.52
CA ALA A 60 1.38 -9.41 4.06
C ALA A 60 1.24 -7.95 3.54
N ILE A 61 1.58 -6.96 4.37
CA ILE A 61 1.74 -5.55 3.98
C ILE A 61 3.00 -5.37 3.16
N VAL A 62 4.04 -6.17 3.41
CA VAL A 62 5.23 -6.24 2.57
C VAL A 62 5.49 -7.69 2.17
N ASP A 63 6.13 -7.85 1.03
CA ASP A 63 6.47 -9.16 0.47
C ASP A 63 7.74 -9.71 1.10
N GLU A 64 8.66 -8.89 1.62
CA GLU A 64 9.81 -9.35 2.41
C GLU A 64 10.21 -8.34 3.48
N ALA A 65 10.73 -8.86 4.60
CA ALA A 65 11.37 -8.07 5.66
C ALA A 65 12.83 -8.52 5.80
N ALA A 66 13.77 -7.63 5.49
CA ALA A 66 15.19 -7.98 5.36
C ALA A 66 16.09 -7.11 6.27
N PRO A 67 17.28 -7.59 6.67
CA PRO A 67 18.32 -6.76 7.24
C PRO A 67 18.67 -5.56 6.33
N PRO A 68 19.20 -4.46 6.89
CA PRO A 68 19.55 -3.24 6.15
C PRO A 68 20.30 -3.45 4.84
N ASP A 69 21.32 -4.29 4.88
CA ASP A 69 22.23 -4.62 3.78
C ASP A 69 21.61 -5.55 2.74
N GLN A 70 20.48 -6.18 3.07
CA GLN A 70 19.80 -7.17 2.23
C GLN A 70 18.54 -6.65 1.53
N VAL A 71 18.06 -5.44 1.87
CA VAL A 71 16.83 -4.87 1.26
C VAL A 71 16.96 -4.76 -0.26
N LEU A 72 18.03 -4.14 -0.76
CA LEU A 72 18.24 -3.95 -2.19
C LEU A 72 18.50 -5.27 -2.91
N PRO A 73 19.41 -6.16 -2.45
CA PRO A 73 19.60 -7.48 -3.03
C PRO A 73 18.29 -8.28 -3.15
N LYS A 74 17.47 -8.31 -2.10
CA LYS A 74 16.17 -9.01 -2.11
C LYS A 74 15.17 -8.39 -3.07
N ALA A 75 15.12 -7.07 -3.15
CA ALA A 75 14.27 -6.38 -4.12
C ALA A 75 14.69 -6.70 -5.57
N MET A 76 16.00 -6.76 -5.84
CA MET A 76 16.52 -7.14 -7.16
C MET A 76 16.23 -8.59 -7.50
N GLU A 77 16.35 -9.51 -6.54
CA GLU A 77 16.02 -10.94 -6.72
C GLU A 77 14.55 -11.11 -7.14
N LEU A 78 13.63 -10.44 -6.45
CA LEU A 78 12.20 -10.44 -6.80
C LEU A 78 11.95 -9.86 -8.20
N ALA A 79 12.60 -8.75 -8.54
CA ALA A 79 12.47 -8.13 -9.85
C ALA A 79 13.02 -9.04 -10.97
N ALA A 80 14.16 -9.69 -10.74
CA ALA A 80 14.78 -10.60 -11.69
C ALA A 80 13.87 -11.81 -12.00
N GLY A 81 13.16 -12.35 -11.00
CA GLY A 81 12.19 -13.44 -11.20
C GLY A 81 11.02 -13.08 -12.14
N LEU A 82 10.74 -11.78 -12.32
CA LEU A 82 9.67 -11.28 -13.19
C LEU A 82 10.20 -10.86 -14.57
N ALA A 83 11.52 -10.72 -14.74
CA ALA A 83 12.12 -10.14 -15.94
C ALA A 83 11.86 -10.96 -17.21
N ALA A 84 11.62 -12.28 -17.07
CA ALA A 84 11.31 -13.16 -18.18
C ALA A 84 9.85 -13.05 -18.69
N LYS A 85 8.98 -12.29 -18.01
CA LYS A 85 7.58 -12.13 -18.43
C LYS A 85 7.46 -11.15 -19.58
N ASP A 86 6.50 -11.39 -20.47
CA ASP A 86 6.16 -10.43 -21.52
C ASP A 86 5.70 -9.11 -20.90
N ARG A 87 6.41 -8.03 -21.22
CA ARG A 87 6.20 -6.71 -20.61
C ARG A 87 4.83 -6.12 -20.94
N LYS A 88 4.32 -6.37 -22.15
CA LYS A 88 3.04 -5.82 -22.62
C LYS A 88 1.90 -6.51 -21.88
N ILE A 89 1.90 -7.84 -21.83
CA ILE A 89 0.88 -8.62 -21.12
C ILE A 89 0.93 -8.32 -19.62
N PHE A 90 2.12 -8.32 -19.02
CA PHE A 90 2.28 -8.01 -17.60
C PHE A 90 1.73 -6.61 -17.25
N GLY A 91 2.05 -5.61 -18.08
CA GLY A 91 1.54 -4.25 -17.91
C GLY A 91 0.01 -4.15 -18.05
N THR A 92 -0.58 -4.85 -19.02
CA THR A 92 -2.04 -4.89 -19.20
C THR A 92 -2.73 -5.53 -18.00
N LEU A 93 -2.27 -6.71 -17.56
CA LEU A 93 -2.84 -7.40 -16.41
C LEU A 93 -2.79 -6.54 -15.15
N LYS A 94 -1.68 -5.83 -14.94
CA LYS A 94 -1.52 -4.91 -13.81
C LYS A 94 -2.48 -3.73 -13.88
N ARG A 95 -2.69 -3.13 -15.06
CA ARG A 95 -3.68 -2.05 -15.22
C ARG A 95 -5.09 -2.52 -14.90
N GLU A 96 -5.48 -3.69 -15.42
CA GLU A 96 -6.78 -4.27 -15.12
C GLU A 96 -6.96 -4.56 -13.62
N MET A 97 -5.93 -5.13 -12.98
CA MET A 97 -5.94 -5.41 -11.54
C MET A 97 -6.14 -4.16 -10.67
N TYR A 98 -5.66 -2.99 -11.13
CA TYR A 98 -5.75 -1.72 -10.41
C TYR A 98 -6.71 -0.72 -11.06
N ARG A 99 -7.60 -1.16 -11.94
CA ARG A 99 -8.47 -0.27 -12.73
C ARG A 99 -9.25 0.71 -11.86
N GLU A 100 -9.96 0.21 -10.85
CA GLU A 100 -10.77 1.05 -9.96
C GLU A 100 -9.92 2.07 -9.15
N PRO A 101 -8.82 1.66 -8.46
CA PRO A 101 -7.92 2.63 -7.84
C PRO A 101 -7.36 3.68 -8.81
N ILE A 102 -6.99 3.28 -10.03
CA ILE A 102 -6.49 4.21 -11.07
C ILE A 102 -7.57 5.24 -11.41
N ASP A 103 -8.78 4.78 -11.74
CA ASP A 103 -9.91 5.65 -12.09
C ASP A 103 -10.22 6.65 -10.96
N LEU A 104 -10.20 6.19 -9.71
CA LEU A 104 -10.47 7.04 -8.53
C LEU A 104 -9.34 8.02 -8.22
N LEU A 105 -8.08 7.64 -8.46
CA LEU A 105 -6.93 8.53 -8.30
C LEU A 105 -6.92 9.62 -9.38
N GLU A 106 -7.25 9.27 -10.62
CA GLU A 106 -7.34 10.22 -11.74
C GLU A 106 -8.48 11.24 -11.57
N ARG A 107 -9.58 10.83 -10.94
CA ARG A 107 -10.71 11.73 -10.65
C ARG A 107 -10.37 12.77 -9.58
N GLY A 108 -9.38 12.52 -8.73
CA GLY A 108 -8.74 13.53 -7.88
C GLY A 108 -9.70 14.43 -7.09
N VAL A 109 -10.57 13.86 -6.24
CA VAL A 109 -11.41 14.70 -5.37
C VAL A 109 -11.46 14.13 -3.95
N VAL A 110 -10.88 14.87 -3.01
CA VAL A 110 -11.40 14.88 -1.63
C VAL A 110 -12.54 15.88 -1.67
N ASP A 111 -13.78 15.42 -1.57
CA ASP A 111 -14.92 16.31 -1.40
C ASP A 111 -14.90 16.85 0.04
N TRP A 112 -14.17 17.95 0.25
CA TRP A 112 -14.10 18.64 1.54
C TRP A 112 -15.47 19.11 2.03
N GLY A 113 -16.42 19.39 1.12
CA GLY A 113 -17.78 19.79 1.46
C GLY A 113 -18.62 18.67 2.10
N ALA A 114 -18.32 17.41 1.78
CA ALA A 114 -18.92 16.25 2.46
C ALA A 114 -18.40 16.05 3.89
N PHE A 115 -17.21 16.57 4.22
CA PHE A 115 -16.60 16.46 5.55
C PHE A 115 -16.96 17.63 6.49
N GLU A 116 -17.27 18.82 5.96
CA GLU A 116 -17.70 19.99 6.74
C GLU A 116 -19.17 19.92 7.22
N GLY A 117 -19.79 18.74 7.20
CA GLY A 117 -21.18 18.52 7.60
C GLY A 117 -21.47 18.85 9.06
N LYS A 118 -21.95 20.09 9.29
CA LYS A 118 -22.77 20.63 10.40
C LYS A 118 -22.40 20.20 11.82
N SER A 119 -21.72 21.10 12.53
CA SER A 119 -21.90 21.22 13.99
C SER A 119 -23.31 21.71 14.31
#